data_AF-A0A1T4XTY6-F1
#
_entry.id   AF-A0A1T4XTY6-F1
#
_cell.length_a   1.000
_cell.length_b   1.000
_cell.length_c   1.000
_cell.angle_alpha   90.00
_cell.angle_beta   90.00
_cell.angle_gamma   90.00
#
_symmetry.space_group_name_H-M   'P 1'
#
loop_
_entity.id
_entity.type
_entity.pdbx_description
1 polymer ?
#
loop_
_entity_poly.entity_id
_entity_poly.type
_entity_poly.pdbx_seq_one_letter_code
_entity_poly.pdbx_strand_id
1 'polypeptide(L)'
;MLILAEPASLKLVLTIFDACFYRYLMQTLRHLLSKLPLSLLLIACLTLGLAPFFPVPHVWEKLTMLAHGTLSRPIDIFDLILHGTPWILLILRLLLVRKPMS
;
A
#
# COMPACT_ATOMS: atom_id res chain seq x y z
N MET A 1 -30.36 9.19 -35.96
CA MET A 1 -29.11 8.89 -36.68
C MET A 1 -27.99 9.68 -36.00
N LEU A 2 -27.28 8.96 -35.11
CA LEU A 2 -26.10 9.29 -34.28
C LEU A 2 -25.68 10.76 -34.11
N ILE A 3 -25.99 11.29 -32.93
CA ILE A 3 -25.26 12.41 -32.30
C ILE A 3 -23.84 11.90 -32.00
N LEU A 4 -22.85 12.41 -32.71
CA LEU A 4 -21.43 12.22 -32.39
C LEU A 4 -21.10 13.09 -31.19
N ALA A 5 -20.96 12.48 -30.00
CA ALA A 5 -20.45 13.15 -28.82
C ALA A 5 -18.99 13.58 -29.08
N GLU A 6 -18.74 14.88 -28.99
CA GLU A 6 -17.41 15.52 -29.06
C GLU A 6 -16.41 14.80 -28.11
N PRO A 7 -15.32 14.19 -28.62
CA PRO A 7 -14.39 13.37 -27.83
C PRO A 7 -13.61 14.16 -26.76
N ALA A 8 -13.71 15.48 -26.74
CA ALA A 8 -13.08 16.35 -25.74
C ALA A 8 -13.85 16.38 -24.39
N SER A 9 -15.18 16.28 -24.43
CA SER A 9 -16.02 16.32 -23.24
C SER A 9 -15.88 15.05 -22.39
N LEU A 10 -15.69 13.89 -23.03
CA LEU A 10 -15.46 12.62 -22.37
C LEU A 10 -14.09 12.57 -21.67
N LYS A 11 -13.03 13.14 -22.27
CA LYS A 11 -11.70 13.22 -21.64
C LYS A 11 -11.70 14.12 -20.41
N LEU A 12 -12.42 15.24 -20.44
CA LEU A 12 -12.54 16.15 -19.30
C LEU A 12 -13.34 15.52 -18.15
N VAL A 13 -14.46 14.85 -18.46
CA VAL A 13 -15.26 14.13 -17.44
C VAL A 13 -14.47 12.94 -16.87
N LEU A 14 -13.79 12.16 -17.71
CA LEU A 14 -12.94 11.05 -17.25
C LEU A 14 -11.77 11.55 -16.40
N THR A 15 -11.07 12.63 -16.80
CA THR A 15 -9.96 13.19 -15.98
C THR A 15 -10.42 13.87 -14.70
N ILE A 16 -11.57 14.55 -14.69
CA ILE A 16 -12.15 15.11 -13.47
C ILE A 16 -12.63 13.99 -12.54
N PHE A 17 -13.25 12.95 -13.08
CA PHE A 17 -13.66 11.77 -12.31
C PHE A 17 -12.44 11.06 -11.73
N ASP A 18 -11.38 10.85 -12.51
CA ASP A 18 -10.10 10.29 -12.06
C ASP A 18 -9.46 11.15 -10.97
N ALA A 19 -9.42 12.47 -11.14
CA ALA A 19 -8.80 13.36 -10.16
C ALA A 19 -9.64 13.55 -8.89
N CYS A 20 -10.97 13.52 -8.99
CA CYS A 20 -11.88 13.59 -7.84
C CYS A 20 -11.90 12.26 -7.08
N PHE A 21 -11.97 11.14 -7.80
CA PHE A 21 -11.88 9.80 -7.25
C PHE A 21 -10.52 9.59 -6.57
N TYR A 22 -9.41 9.95 -7.20
CA TYR A 22 -8.09 9.88 -6.58
C TYR A 22 -7.98 10.80 -5.35
N ARG A 23 -8.52 12.02 -5.40
CA ARG A 23 -8.57 12.90 -4.21
C ARG A 23 -9.40 12.31 -3.08
N TYR A 24 -10.54 11.70 -3.37
CA TYR A 24 -11.40 11.04 -2.38
C TYR A 24 -10.70 9.81 -1.78
N LEU A 25 -10.09 8.98 -2.63
CA LEU A 25 -9.32 7.81 -2.22
C LEU A 25 -8.15 8.20 -1.33
N MET A 26 -7.38 9.22 -1.72
CA MET A 26 -6.22 9.69 -0.95
C MET A 26 -6.61 10.36 0.37
N GLN A 27 -7.74 11.08 0.42
CA GLN A 27 -8.27 11.63 1.67
C GLN A 27 -8.72 10.53 2.62
N THR A 28 -9.46 9.54 2.12
CA THR A 28 -9.93 8.39 2.89
C THR A 28 -8.74 7.58 3.41
N LEU A 29 -7.76 7.28 2.56
CA LEU A 29 -6.55 6.56 2.92
C LEU A 29 -5.77 7.28 4.02
N ARG A 30 -5.56 8.60 3.88
CA ARG A 30 -4.88 9.42 4.90
C ARG A 30 -5.63 9.40 6.24
N HIS A 31 -6.96 9.51 6.20
CA HIS A 31 -7.79 9.47 7.39
C HIS A 31 -7.75 8.10 8.09
N LEU A 32 -7.68 7.01 7.34
CA LEU A 32 -7.52 5.67 7.91
C LEU A 32 -6.13 5.49 8.53
N LEU A 33 -5.08 5.89 7.82
CA LEU A 33 -3.69 5.79 8.31
C LEU A 33 -3.41 6.67 9.53
N SER A 34 -4.12 7.80 9.68
CA SER A 34 -3.96 8.67 10.84
C SER A 34 -4.55 8.06 12.13
N LYS A 35 -5.51 7.13 12.02
CA LYS A 35 -6.14 6.43 13.16
C LYS A 35 -5.26 5.33 13.76
N LEU A 36 -4.42 4.70 12.95
CA LEU A 36 -3.41 3.78 13.48
C LEU A 36 -2.47 4.62 14.37
N PRO A 37 -1.84 4.10 15.42
CA PRO A 37 -0.73 4.78 16.11
C PRO A 37 0.64 4.36 15.55
N LEU A 38 1.61 5.29 15.49
CA LEU A 38 2.93 5.02 14.88
C LEU A 38 3.68 3.94 15.66
N SER A 39 3.55 3.96 16.99
CA SER A 39 4.09 2.96 17.91
C SER A 39 3.59 1.55 17.57
N LEU A 40 2.30 1.39 17.27
CA LEU A 40 1.75 0.08 16.90
C LEU A 40 2.34 -0.41 15.57
N LEU A 41 2.47 0.45 14.57
CA LEU A 41 3.09 0.07 13.30
C LEU A 41 4.57 -0.30 13.48
N LEU A 42 5.30 0.45 14.31
CA LEU A 42 6.69 0.12 14.63
C LEU A 42 6.79 -1.22 15.36
N ILE A 43 5.98 -1.46 16.38
CA ILE A 43 5.96 -2.75 17.10
C ILE A 43 5.60 -3.88 16.12
N ALA A 44 4.60 -3.70 15.26
CA ALA A 44 4.22 -4.71 14.27
C ALA A 44 5.33 -4.98 13.25
N CYS A 45 6.06 -3.97 12.78
CA CYS A 45 7.23 -4.17 11.91
C CYS A 45 8.35 -4.90 12.65
N LEU A 46 8.65 -4.48 13.88
CA LEU A 46 9.73 -5.06 14.68
C LEU A 46 9.43 -6.47 15.16
N THR A 47 8.17 -6.89 15.24
CA THR A 47 7.77 -8.23 15.68
C THR A 47 7.38 -9.10 14.48
N LEU A 48 6.19 -8.87 13.92
CA LEU A 48 5.67 -9.64 12.79
C LEU A 48 6.45 -9.38 11.50
N GLY A 49 6.83 -8.13 11.21
CA GLY A 49 7.51 -7.79 9.96
C GLY A 49 8.95 -8.30 9.86
N LEU A 50 9.61 -8.57 10.99
CA LEU A 50 10.97 -9.11 11.07
C LEU A 50 10.99 -10.61 11.41
N ALA A 51 9.85 -11.21 11.74
CA ALA A 51 9.81 -12.62 12.09
C ALA A 51 10.11 -13.53 10.87
N PRO A 52 10.78 -14.67 11.08
CA PRO A 52 11.64 -14.98 12.22
C PRO A 52 12.93 -14.15 12.19
N PHE A 53 13.42 -13.73 13.36
CA PHE A 53 14.61 -12.89 13.43
C PHE A 53 15.91 -13.59 13.01
N PHE A 54 15.93 -14.93 13.06
CA PHE A 54 17.06 -15.76 12.67
C PHE A 54 16.56 -16.98 11.87
N PRO A 55 17.30 -17.46 10.85
CA PRO A 55 18.56 -16.91 10.34
C PRO A 55 18.37 -15.68 9.43
N VAL A 56 17.22 -15.56 8.77
CA VAL A 56 16.85 -14.42 7.91
C VAL A 56 15.33 -14.18 8.02
N PRO A 57 14.84 -12.93 8.04
CA PRO A 57 13.42 -12.63 8.06
C PRO A 57 12.67 -13.21 6.85
N HIS A 58 11.44 -13.70 7.05
CA HIS A 58 10.64 -14.27 5.97
C HIS A 58 10.39 -13.27 4.85
N VAL A 59 10.19 -11.98 5.16
CA VAL A 59 10.04 -10.93 4.14
C VAL A 59 11.19 -10.97 3.14
N TRP A 60 12.43 -11.08 3.62
CA TRP A 60 13.61 -11.05 2.77
C TRP A 60 13.74 -12.30 1.91
N GLU A 61 13.49 -13.47 2.51
CA GLU A 61 13.46 -14.75 1.81
C GLU A 61 12.42 -14.72 0.68
N LYS A 62 11.18 -14.31 0.99
CA LYS A 62 10.08 -14.30 0.02
C LYS A 62 10.27 -13.23 -1.07
N LEU A 63 10.84 -12.07 -0.74
CA LEU A 63 11.22 -11.07 -1.75
C LEU A 63 12.28 -11.63 -2.72
N THR A 64 13.22 -12.42 -2.20
CA THR A 64 14.24 -13.08 -3.03
C THR A 64 13.61 -14.14 -3.93
N MET A 65 12.66 -14.93 -3.40
CA MET A 65 11.90 -15.90 -4.20
C MET A 65 11.06 -15.22 -5.29
N LEU A 66 10.46 -14.06 -4.97
CA LEU A 66 9.70 -13.25 -5.91
C LEU A 66 10.60 -12.73 -7.04
N ALA A 67 11.78 -12.21 -6.71
CA ALA A 67 12.75 -11.73 -7.69
C ALA A 67 13.26 -12.84 -8.63
N HIS A 68 13.39 -14.06 -8.12
CA HIS A 68 13.78 -15.24 -8.91
C HIS A 68 12.62 -15.98 -9.58
N GLY A 69 11.37 -15.49 -9.44
CA GLY A 69 10.19 -16.13 -10.02
C GLY A 69 9.85 -17.50 -9.44
N THR A 70 10.36 -17.84 -8.25
CA THR A 70 10.11 -19.13 -7.58
C THR A 70 8.96 -19.07 -6.57
N LEU A 71 8.45 -17.88 -6.27
CA LEU A 71 7.31 -17.66 -5.38
C LEU A 71 5.99 -18.14 -6.00
N SER A 72 5.73 -19.44 -5.88
CA SER A 72 4.61 -20.11 -6.57
C SER A 72 3.65 -20.82 -5.60
N ARG A 73 4.09 -21.10 -4.37
CA ARG A 73 3.24 -21.76 -3.37
C ARG A 73 2.35 -20.71 -2.70
N PRO A 74 1.03 -20.97 -2.53
CA PRO A 74 0.13 -20.03 -1.86
C PRO A 74 0.59 -19.62 -0.45
N ILE A 75 1.23 -20.54 0.28
CA ILE A 75 1.76 -20.26 1.62
C ILE A 75 2.89 -19.22 1.59
N ASP A 76 3.78 -19.27 0.59
CA ASP A 76 4.88 -18.32 0.48
C ASP A 76 4.38 -16.91 0.12
N ILE A 77 3.32 -16.84 -0.69
CA ILE A 77 2.63 -15.59 -1.03
C ILE A 77 1.94 -15.03 0.22
N PHE A 78 1.25 -15.88 0.98
CA PHE A 78 0.64 -15.49 2.24
C PHE A 78 1.68 -14.98 3.23
N ASP A 79 2.82 -15.65 3.37
CA ASP A 79 3.91 -15.23 4.23
C ASP A 79 4.45 -13.85 3.83
N LEU A 80 4.67 -13.62 2.52
CA LEU A 80 5.09 -12.32 2.02
C LEU A 80 4.08 -11.22 2.34
N ILE A 81 2.80 -11.48 2.13
CA ILE A 81 1.74 -10.52 2.44
C ILE A 81 1.68 -10.25 3.94
N LEU A 82 1.67 -11.29 4.77
CA LEU A 82 1.54 -11.19 6.22
C LEU A 82 2.69 -10.37 6.83
N HIS A 83 3.93 -10.71 6.47
CA HIS A 83 5.10 -10.05 7.04
C HIS A 83 5.43 -8.72 6.33
N GLY A 84 5.04 -8.55 5.06
CA GLY A 84 5.21 -7.31 4.30
C GLY A 84 4.18 -6.22 4.64
N THR A 85 2.97 -6.59 5.05
CA THR A 85 1.87 -5.65 5.36
C THR A 85 2.26 -4.59 6.40
N PRO A 86 2.89 -4.93 7.55
CA PRO A 86 3.36 -3.94 8.51
C PRO A 86 4.27 -2.87 7.89
N TRP A 87 5.22 -3.28 7.07
CA TRP A 87 6.17 -2.38 6.41
C TRP A 87 5.48 -1.43 5.44
N ILE A 88 4.58 -1.96 4.60
CA ILE A 88 3.81 -1.16 3.64
C ILE A 88 2.97 -0.11 4.38
N LEU A 89 2.26 -0.51 5.44
CA LEU A 89 1.44 0.41 6.24
C LEU A 89 2.28 1.50 6.93
N LEU A 90 3.45 1.13 7.46
CA LEU A 90 4.38 2.09 8.06
C LEU A 90 4.87 3.11 7.03
N ILE A 91 5.32 2.66 5.85
CA ILE A 91 5.79 3.53 4.76
C ILE A 91 4.66 4.45 4.30
N LEU A 92 3.48 3.90 3.99
CA LEU A 92 2.33 4.69 3.56
C LEU A 92 1.97 5.76 4.59
N ARG A 93 2.01 5.42 5.88
CA ARG A 93 1.76 6.40 6.92
C ARG A 93 2.80 7.51 6.93
N LEU A 94 4.09 7.19 6.88
CA LEU A 94 5.16 8.19 6.94
C LEU A 94 5.10 9.14 5.73
N LEU A 95 4.76 8.63 4.55
CA LEU A 95 4.67 9.42 3.33
C LEU A 95 3.38 10.24 3.25
N LEU A 96 2.25 9.68 3.70
CA LEU A 96 0.93 10.28 3.50
C LEU A 96 0.42 11.04 4.72
N VAL A 97 0.87 10.75 5.93
CA VAL A 97 0.40 11.41 7.16
C VAL A 97 1.52 12.30 7.71
N ARG A 98 1.51 13.58 7.32
CA ARG A 98 2.34 14.60 7.95
C ARG A 98 1.67 15.04 9.25
N LYS A 99 2.33 14.85 10.40
CA LYS A 99 1.97 15.63 11.59
C LYS A 99 2.29 17.10 11.28
N PRO A 100 1.38 18.05 11.55
CA PRO A 100 1.76 19.45 11.53
C PRO A 100 2.88 19.62 12.56
N MET A 101 4.02 20.14 12.12
CA MET A 101 5.06 20.60 13.05
C MET A 101 4.49 21.84 13.72
N SER A 102 4.14 21.70 15.00
CA SER A 102 3.79 22.81 15.89
C SER A 102 5.02 23.65 16.19
#